data_AF-A0A3S0FFY8-F1
#
_entry.id   AF-A0A3S0FFY8-F1
#
_cell.length_a   1.000
_cell.length_b   1.000
_cell.length_c   1.000
_cell.angle_alpha   90.00
_cell.angle_beta   90.00
_cell.angle_gamma   90.00
#
_symmetry.space_group_name_H-M   'P 1'
#
loop_
_entity.id
_entity.type
_entity.pdbx_description
1 polymer ?
#
loop_
_entity_poly.entity_id
_entity_poly.type
_entity_poly.pdbx_seq_one_letter_code
_entity_poly.pdbx_strand_id
1 'polypeptide(L)'
;MWPTTVLAEGPALVQPDAAAGVSIKTQRSYQDALLLDKAWALPVAASYKPHIEFQRNGSFCGPTSLANVQHSQGQAGDQSTVLDGTGFHTWLGYLPKGLTLDELADIARQKLGKRVTVMRGLDLAGFRQQLKLANDPSRRYVINFSRQPLFGAGGGHHSPIAGYLADEDLVLVLDVNSDFGPWLVKPERLWAAMNTVDDSSHKPRGLLLIN
;
A
#
# COMPACT_ATOMS: atom_id res chain seq x y z
N MET A 1 -34.42 -39.50 25.79
CA MET A 1 -34.00 -39.06 24.44
C MET A 1 -34.09 -37.55 24.40
N TRP A 2 -32.95 -36.86 24.45
CA TRP A 2 -32.86 -35.41 24.27
C TRP A 2 -32.25 -35.17 22.88
N PRO A 3 -32.70 -34.18 22.10
CA PRO A 3 -32.18 -33.98 20.76
C PRO A 3 -30.81 -33.30 20.81
N THR A 4 -29.88 -33.85 20.05
CA THR A 4 -28.53 -33.34 19.84
C THR A 4 -28.61 -32.11 18.93
N THR A 5 -28.33 -30.92 19.48
CA THR A 5 -28.14 -29.70 18.68
C THR A 5 -26.83 -29.83 17.91
N VAL A 6 -26.92 -29.94 16.59
CA VAL A 6 -25.77 -29.80 15.70
C VAL A 6 -25.43 -28.30 15.64
N LEU A 7 -24.31 -27.91 16.25
CA LEU A 7 -23.76 -26.58 16.08
C LEU A 7 -23.25 -26.46 14.64
N ALA A 8 -23.85 -25.57 13.86
CA ALA A 8 -23.33 -25.17 12.57
C ALA A 8 -21.96 -24.51 12.77
N GLU A 9 -20.94 -25.03 12.08
CA GLU A 9 -19.62 -24.42 12.02
C GLU A 9 -19.76 -23.06 11.33
N GLY A 10 -19.53 -21.98 12.08
CA GLY A 10 -19.39 -20.64 11.53
C GLY A 10 -18.15 -20.54 10.62
N PRO A 11 -18.08 -19.54 9.72
CA PRO A 11 -16.92 -19.37 8.87
C PRO A 11 -15.66 -19.21 9.74
N ALA A 12 -14.64 -20.00 9.40
CA ALA A 12 -13.38 -20.04 10.13
C ALA A 12 -12.84 -18.61 10.30
N LEU A 13 -12.80 -18.15 11.56
CA LEU A 13 -12.15 -16.92 11.93
C LEU A 13 -10.69 -17.00 11.48
N VAL A 14 -10.32 -16.13 10.55
CA VAL A 14 -8.92 -15.94 10.13
C VAL A 14 -8.12 -15.60 11.38
N GLN A 15 -7.31 -16.54 11.85
CA GLN A 15 -6.40 -16.36 12.97
C GLN A 15 -5.42 -15.20 12.67
N PRO A 16 -4.98 -14.44 13.67
CA PRO A 16 -4.03 -13.36 13.47
C PRO A 16 -2.65 -13.93 13.11
N ASP A 17 -2.25 -13.79 11.84
CA ASP A 17 -0.87 -13.96 11.35
C ASP A 17 0.04 -12.84 11.88
N ALA A 18 0.09 -12.67 13.21
CA ALA A 18 1.14 -11.93 13.90
C ALA A 18 2.47 -12.72 13.89
N ALA A 19 2.48 -13.94 13.36
CA ALA A 19 3.67 -14.79 13.29
C ALA A 19 4.65 -14.26 12.23
N ALA A 20 5.67 -13.56 12.71
CA ALA A 20 6.91 -13.33 11.99
C ALA A 20 7.44 -14.64 11.40
N GLY A 21 7.25 -14.86 10.10
CA GLY A 21 7.82 -16.03 9.41
C GLY A 21 7.25 -16.31 8.03
N VAL A 22 5.95 -16.08 7.79
CA VAL A 22 5.34 -16.45 6.50
C VAL A 22 5.29 -15.26 5.54
N SER A 23 5.89 -15.43 4.38
CA SER A 23 5.91 -14.40 3.34
C SER A 23 4.55 -14.26 2.68
N ILE A 24 4.05 -13.02 2.57
CA ILE A 24 2.83 -12.70 1.82
C ILE A 24 2.91 -13.23 0.38
N LYS A 25 4.11 -13.22 -0.23
CA LYS A 25 4.32 -13.70 -1.61
C LYS A 25 3.95 -15.18 -1.79
N THR A 26 4.17 -16.00 -0.76
CA THR A 26 4.02 -17.46 -0.86
C THR A 26 2.67 -17.97 -0.35
N GLN A 27 1.97 -17.18 0.45
CA GLN A 27 0.74 -17.60 1.11
C GLN A 27 -0.49 -17.02 0.40
N ARG A 28 -1.27 -17.90 -0.23
CA ARG A 28 -2.41 -17.51 -1.07
C ARG A 28 -3.51 -16.74 -0.34
N SER A 29 -3.64 -16.88 0.98
CA SER A 29 -4.68 -16.17 1.75
C SER A 29 -4.54 -14.65 1.69
N TYR A 30 -3.34 -14.11 1.43
CA TYR A 30 -3.14 -12.68 1.22
C TYR A 30 -3.64 -12.19 -0.15
N GLN A 31 -3.99 -13.11 -1.05
CA GLN A 31 -4.56 -12.85 -2.36
C GLN A 31 -5.80 -13.71 -2.60
N ASP A 32 -6.58 -13.95 -1.55
CA ASP A 32 -7.86 -14.66 -1.66
C ASP A 32 -8.77 -13.92 -2.66
N ALA A 33 -9.28 -14.67 -3.65
CA ALA A 33 -9.99 -14.08 -4.77
C ALA A 33 -11.30 -13.39 -4.35
N LEU A 34 -12.05 -13.98 -3.40
CA LEU A 34 -13.32 -13.42 -2.95
C LEU A 34 -13.11 -12.14 -2.15
N LEU A 35 -12.07 -12.12 -1.30
CA LEU A 35 -11.70 -10.94 -0.54
C LEU A 35 -11.15 -9.83 -1.45
N LEU A 36 -10.34 -10.18 -2.46
CA LEU A 36 -9.88 -9.22 -3.45
C LEU A 36 -11.03 -8.64 -4.27
N ASP A 37 -12.00 -9.46 -4.69
CA ASP A 37 -13.20 -8.97 -5.38
C ASP A 37 -14.01 -8.00 -4.51
N LYS A 38 -14.19 -8.33 -3.22
CA LYS A 38 -14.82 -7.40 -2.25
C LYS A 38 -14.03 -6.10 -2.13
N ALA A 39 -12.70 -6.18 -2.04
CA ALA A 39 -11.84 -5.01 -1.91
C ALA A 39 -11.86 -4.13 -3.18
N TRP A 40 -11.89 -4.74 -4.37
CA TRP A 40 -11.98 -4.01 -5.65
C TRP A 40 -13.31 -3.28 -5.84
N ALA A 41 -14.36 -3.66 -5.12
CA ALA A 41 -15.63 -2.96 -5.10
C ALA A 41 -15.62 -1.69 -4.22
N LEU A 42 -14.58 -1.48 -3.40
CA LEU A 42 -14.43 -0.25 -2.61
C LEU A 42 -14.24 0.95 -3.56
N PRO A 43 -14.78 2.13 -3.22
CA PRO A 43 -14.84 3.27 -4.14
C PRO A 43 -13.46 3.79 -4.55
N VAL A 44 -12.48 3.79 -3.64
CA VAL A 44 -11.10 4.17 -3.97
C VAL A 44 -10.43 3.10 -4.83
N ALA A 45 -10.52 1.83 -4.48
CA ALA A 45 -9.96 0.73 -5.26
C ALA A 45 -10.51 0.67 -6.69
N ALA A 46 -11.83 0.84 -6.85
CA ALA A 46 -12.49 0.89 -8.14
C ALA A 46 -11.90 1.97 -9.07
N SER A 47 -11.43 3.10 -8.52
CA SER A 47 -10.80 4.17 -9.31
C SER A 47 -9.40 3.81 -9.84
N TYR A 48 -8.66 2.92 -9.16
CA TYR A 48 -7.35 2.44 -9.64
C TYR A 48 -7.49 1.38 -10.74
N LYS A 49 -8.49 0.49 -10.62
CA LYS A 49 -8.62 -0.75 -11.40
C LYS A 49 -8.44 -0.60 -12.93
N PRO A 50 -8.94 0.45 -13.60
CA PRO A 50 -8.84 0.54 -15.05
C PRO A 50 -7.40 0.71 -15.59
N HIS A 51 -6.50 1.33 -14.81
CA HIS A 51 -5.17 1.73 -15.28
C HIS A 51 -4.12 1.56 -14.18
N ILE A 52 -3.87 0.31 -13.78
CA ILE A 52 -2.79 -0.01 -12.84
C ILE A 52 -1.49 -0.23 -13.60
N GLU A 53 -0.48 0.53 -13.23
CA GLU A 53 0.90 0.31 -13.64
C GLU A 53 1.67 -0.52 -12.62
N PHE A 54 2.55 -1.36 -13.14
CA PHE A 54 3.59 -2.04 -12.38
C PHE A 54 4.94 -1.38 -12.65
N GLN A 55 5.80 -1.36 -11.65
CA GLN A 55 7.09 -0.70 -11.71
C GLN A 55 7.97 -1.37 -12.77
N ARG A 56 8.54 -0.56 -13.66
CA ARG A 56 9.44 -1.05 -14.72
C ARG A 56 10.74 -1.67 -14.19
N ASN A 57 11.16 -1.29 -12.99
CA ASN A 57 12.34 -1.85 -12.31
C ASN A 57 12.27 -1.63 -10.80
N GLY A 58 13.19 -2.26 -10.05
CA GLY A 58 13.21 -2.27 -8.58
C GLY A 58 13.27 -0.90 -7.90
N SER A 59 13.74 0.15 -8.57
CA SER A 59 13.85 1.50 -8.01
C SER A 59 12.64 2.41 -8.26
N PHE A 60 11.69 1.95 -9.10
CA PHE A 60 10.57 2.76 -9.59
C PHE A 60 9.27 2.62 -8.78
N CYS A 61 9.30 1.99 -7.61
CA CYS A 61 8.10 1.80 -6.79
C CYS A 61 7.45 3.11 -6.36
N GLY A 62 8.23 4.13 -5.99
CA GLY A 62 7.74 5.47 -5.67
C GLY A 62 7.06 6.14 -6.88
N PRO A 63 7.77 6.37 -8.00
CA PRO A 63 7.20 6.96 -9.22
C PRO A 63 5.93 6.24 -9.69
N THR A 64 5.95 4.91 -9.73
CA THR A 64 4.79 4.10 -10.16
C THR A 64 3.61 4.26 -9.21
N SER A 65 3.85 4.37 -7.89
CA SER A 65 2.79 4.63 -6.92
C SER A 65 2.10 5.97 -7.18
N LEU A 66 2.86 7.01 -7.52
CA LEU A 66 2.30 8.33 -7.85
C LEU A 66 1.56 8.33 -9.20
N ALA A 67 2.09 7.65 -10.22
CA ALA A 67 1.39 7.47 -11.50
C ALA A 67 0.04 6.78 -11.29
N ASN A 68 0.00 5.70 -10.49
CA ASN A 68 -1.25 5.06 -10.12
C ASN A 68 -2.21 6.01 -9.36
N VAL A 69 -1.69 6.88 -8.48
CA VAL A 69 -2.52 7.92 -7.85
C VAL A 69 -3.11 8.88 -8.89
N GLN A 70 -2.30 9.34 -9.86
CA GLN A 70 -2.77 10.21 -10.95
C GLN A 70 -3.92 9.55 -11.73
N HIS A 71 -3.72 8.30 -12.17
CA HIS A 71 -4.75 7.52 -12.85
C HIS A 71 -6.05 7.39 -12.03
N SER A 72 -5.92 7.09 -10.74
CA SER A 72 -7.07 6.96 -9.82
C SER A 72 -7.86 8.25 -9.63
N GLN A 73 -7.28 9.39 -10.01
CA GLN A 73 -7.88 10.72 -9.94
C GLN A 73 -8.22 11.28 -11.34
N GLY A 74 -8.12 10.46 -12.39
CA GLY A 74 -8.37 10.87 -13.77
C GLY A 74 -7.35 11.87 -14.31
N GLN A 75 -6.18 12.00 -13.67
CA GLN A 75 -5.09 12.82 -14.14
C GLN A 75 -4.25 12.07 -15.18
N ALA A 76 -3.72 12.80 -16.16
CA ALA A 76 -2.77 12.25 -17.11
C ALA A 76 -1.37 12.14 -16.49
N GLY A 77 -0.60 11.17 -16.97
CA GLY A 77 0.79 10.93 -16.57
C GLY A 77 1.00 9.46 -16.23
N ASP A 78 2.22 8.98 -16.42
CA ASP A 78 2.60 7.60 -16.15
C ASP A 78 3.95 7.56 -15.42
N GLN A 79 4.45 6.37 -15.10
CA GLN A 79 5.73 6.23 -14.42
C GLN A 79 6.93 6.79 -15.22
N SER A 80 6.80 7.01 -16.53
CA SER A 80 7.85 7.58 -17.38
C SER A 80 7.90 9.11 -17.29
N THR A 81 6.77 9.79 -17.09
CA THR A 81 6.67 11.26 -17.06
C THR A 81 6.52 11.87 -15.67
N VAL A 82 6.22 11.05 -14.65
CA VAL A 82 5.97 11.54 -13.28
C VAL A 82 7.20 12.23 -12.65
N LEU A 83 8.41 11.99 -13.17
CA LEU A 83 9.63 12.65 -12.70
C LEU A 83 9.95 13.94 -13.46
N ASP A 84 9.33 14.20 -14.60
CA ASP A 84 9.74 15.30 -15.49
C ASP A 84 9.67 16.66 -14.80
N GLY A 85 10.75 17.44 -14.86
CA GLY A 85 10.79 18.76 -14.25
C GLY A 85 10.76 18.78 -12.71
N THR A 86 10.89 17.63 -12.04
CA THR A 86 10.91 17.56 -10.56
C THR A 86 12.30 17.71 -9.95
N GLY A 87 13.35 17.74 -10.80
CA GLY A 87 14.76 17.71 -10.39
C GLY A 87 15.28 16.31 -10.03
N PHE A 88 14.42 15.30 -9.99
CA PHE A 88 14.82 13.91 -9.81
C PHE A 88 15.09 13.25 -11.16
N HIS A 89 16.30 12.70 -11.31
CA HIS A 89 16.75 12.11 -12.57
C HIS A 89 17.18 10.68 -12.39
N THR A 90 16.89 9.87 -13.41
CA THR A 90 17.38 8.49 -13.45
C THR A 90 18.80 8.41 -13.97
N TRP A 91 19.60 7.53 -13.38
CA TRP A 91 20.87 7.09 -13.93
C TRP A 91 20.69 5.74 -14.62
N LEU A 92 20.94 5.69 -15.94
CA LEU A 92 20.70 4.51 -16.78
C LEU A 92 19.27 3.92 -16.67
N GLY A 93 18.27 4.78 -16.42
CA GLY A 93 16.86 4.38 -16.26
C GLY A 93 16.46 3.97 -14.83
N TYR A 94 17.40 3.96 -13.88
CA TYR A 94 17.19 3.64 -12.48
C TYR A 94 17.27 4.88 -11.58
N LEU A 95 16.62 4.84 -10.42
CA LEU A 95 16.86 5.76 -9.30
C LEU A 95 17.76 5.03 -8.30
N PRO A 96 19.08 5.31 -8.24
CA PRO A 96 19.95 4.66 -7.26
C PRO A 96 19.40 4.92 -5.84
N LYS A 97 19.16 3.84 -5.07
CA LYS A 97 18.48 3.82 -3.75
C LYS A 97 16.97 4.08 -3.74
N GLY A 98 16.34 4.30 -4.89
CA GLY A 98 14.92 4.65 -4.98
C GLY A 98 14.65 6.07 -4.49
N LEU A 99 13.48 6.28 -3.86
CA LEU A 99 13.09 7.56 -3.26
C LEU A 99 12.75 7.35 -1.79
N THR A 100 13.16 8.28 -0.94
CA THR A 100 12.68 8.40 0.43
C THR A 100 11.23 8.91 0.45
N LEU A 101 10.56 8.82 1.60
CA LEU A 101 9.19 9.35 1.74
C LEU A 101 9.14 10.88 1.54
N ASP A 102 10.18 11.62 1.92
CA ASP A 102 10.21 13.08 1.76
C ASP A 102 10.38 13.46 0.27
N GLU A 103 11.30 12.81 -0.44
CA GLU A 103 11.51 13.03 -1.88
C GLU A 103 10.26 12.66 -2.68
N LEU A 104 9.60 11.54 -2.33
CA LEU A 104 8.34 11.16 -2.96
C LEU A 104 7.23 12.20 -2.70
N ALA A 105 7.18 12.79 -1.50
CA ALA A 105 6.25 13.86 -1.18
C ALA A 105 6.51 15.11 -2.02
N ASP A 106 7.77 15.46 -2.26
CA ASP A 106 8.14 16.62 -3.07
C ASP A 106 7.77 16.44 -4.53
N ILE A 107 7.94 15.23 -5.09
CA ILE A 107 7.45 14.89 -6.43
C ILE A 107 5.92 14.98 -6.46
N ALA A 108 5.23 14.40 -5.46
CA ALA A 108 3.77 14.41 -5.39
C ALA A 108 3.20 15.85 -5.34
N ARG A 109 3.82 16.76 -4.57
CA ARG A 109 3.43 18.18 -4.49
C ARG A 109 3.54 18.88 -5.83
N GLN A 110 4.57 18.56 -6.61
CA GLN A 110 4.80 19.16 -7.92
C GLN A 110 3.87 18.59 -9.00
N LYS A 111 3.47 17.32 -8.88
CA LYS A 111 2.80 16.58 -9.96
C LYS A 111 1.29 16.44 -9.82
N LEU A 112 0.78 16.40 -8.60
CA LEU A 112 -0.62 16.05 -8.37
C LEU A 112 -1.56 17.26 -8.31
N GLY A 113 -1.03 18.48 -8.09
CA GLY A 113 -1.87 19.67 -7.86
C GLY A 113 -2.79 19.52 -6.64
N LYS A 114 -2.41 18.66 -5.68
CA LYS A 114 -3.13 18.33 -4.46
C LYS A 114 -2.31 18.64 -3.22
N ARG A 115 -2.97 18.78 -2.08
CA ARG A 115 -2.27 18.89 -0.80
C ARG A 115 -1.63 17.54 -0.49
N VAL A 116 -0.35 17.56 -0.11
CA VAL A 116 0.40 16.36 0.29
C VAL A 116 0.90 16.52 1.72
N THR A 117 0.43 15.64 2.60
CA THR A 117 0.82 15.59 4.01
C THR A 117 1.65 14.33 4.28
N VAL A 118 2.86 14.52 4.81
CA VAL A 118 3.72 13.41 5.25
C VAL A 118 3.33 13.05 6.68
N MET A 119 2.96 11.80 6.92
CA MET A 119 2.54 11.29 8.23
C MET A 119 3.54 10.24 8.71
N ARG A 120 4.27 10.55 9.79
CA ARG A 120 5.25 9.67 10.44
C ARG A 120 4.91 9.48 11.91
N GLY A 121 5.46 8.44 12.53
CA GLY A 121 5.32 8.22 13.97
C GLY A 121 3.88 7.95 14.42
N LEU A 122 3.03 7.46 13.51
CA LEU A 122 1.70 7.00 13.88
C LEU A 122 1.84 5.74 14.74
N ASP A 123 1.23 5.73 15.91
CA ASP A 123 0.97 4.48 16.63
C ASP A 123 -0.09 3.66 15.87
N LEU A 124 -0.30 2.41 16.30
CA LEU A 124 -1.25 1.52 15.64
C LEU A 124 -2.67 2.09 15.64
N ALA A 125 -3.07 2.76 16.71
CA ALA A 125 -4.38 3.40 16.82
C ALA A 125 -4.54 4.53 15.79
N GLY A 126 -3.56 5.42 15.68
CA GLY A 126 -3.52 6.50 14.70
C GLY A 126 -3.49 5.99 13.26
N PHE A 127 -2.73 4.92 13.00
CA PHE A 127 -2.73 4.25 11.71
C PHE A 127 -4.12 3.69 11.35
N ARG A 128 -4.78 3.00 12.29
CA ARG A 128 -6.16 2.51 12.11
C ARG A 128 -7.16 3.64 11.85
N GLN A 129 -6.97 4.83 12.44
CA GLN A 129 -7.81 5.99 12.11
C GLN A 129 -7.62 6.46 10.65
N GLN A 130 -6.40 6.38 10.10
CA GLN A 130 -6.18 6.67 8.68
C GLN A 130 -6.83 5.63 7.78
N LEU A 131 -6.72 4.34 8.12
CA LEU A 131 -7.34 3.26 7.33
C LEU A 131 -8.86 3.37 7.23
N LYS A 132 -9.54 3.82 8.29
CA LYS A 132 -10.99 4.09 8.25
C LYS A 132 -11.38 5.16 7.22
N LEU A 133 -10.44 6.03 6.86
CA LEU A 133 -10.61 7.09 5.85
C LEU A 133 -10.06 6.68 4.48
N ALA A 134 -9.47 5.49 4.33
CA ALA A 134 -8.87 5.03 3.08
C ALA A 134 -9.90 4.75 1.98
N ASN A 135 -11.19 4.63 2.34
CA ASN A 135 -12.29 4.45 1.39
C ASN A 135 -12.95 5.79 0.99
N ASP A 136 -12.50 6.93 1.53
CA ASP A 136 -13.00 8.25 1.15
C ASP A 136 -12.45 8.64 -0.24
N PRO A 137 -13.30 8.84 -1.27
CA PRO A 137 -12.84 9.20 -2.62
C PRO A 137 -12.05 10.51 -2.69
N SER A 138 -12.16 11.40 -1.70
CA SER A 138 -11.38 12.64 -1.62
C SER A 138 -9.93 12.43 -1.17
N ARG A 139 -9.56 11.21 -0.76
CA ARG A 139 -8.25 10.89 -0.19
C ARG A 139 -7.54 9.82 -1.00
N ARG A 140 -6.22 9.94 -1.11
CA ARG A 140 -5.33 8.87 -1.56
C ARG A 140 -4.18 8.72 -0.57
N TYR A 141 -3.76 7.48 -0.38
CA TYR A 141 -2.66 7.13 0.50
C TYR A 141 -1.59 6.37 -0.28
N VAL A 142 -0.34 6.78 -0.12
CA VAL A 142 0.83 5.99 -0.51
C VAL A 142 1.59 5.63 0.76
N ILE A 143 1.84 4.35 0.96
CA ILE A 143 2.59 3.85 2.12
C ILE A 143 4.04 3.59 1.73
N ASN A 144 4.95 4.04 2.59
CA ASN A 144 6.34 3.62 2.60
C ASN A 144 6.55 2.60 3.72
N PHE A 145 7.01 1.40 3.39
CA PHE A 145 7.17 0.31 4.35
C PHE A 145 8.45 -0.49 4.11
N SER A 146 8.92 -1.20 5.14
CA SER A 146 9.95 -2.23 5.02
C SER A 146 9.33 -3.54 4.56
N ARG A 147 9.92 -4.19 3.55
CA ARG A 147 9.47 -5.52 3.11
C ARG A 147 9.72 -6.61 4.15
N GLN A 148 10.61 -6.42 5.12
CA GLN A 148 10.99 -7.46 6.07
C GLN A 148 9.80 -8.04 6.87
N PRO A 149 8.92 -7.25 7.53
CA PRO A 149 7.82 -7.83 8.31
C PRO A 149 6.74 -8.52 7.46
N LEU A 150 6.66 -8.19 6.16
CA LEU A 150 5.66 -8.71 5.23
C LEU A 150 6.16 -9.94 4.46
N PHE A 151 7.44 -9.96 4.11
CA PHE A 151 8.00 -10.96 3.19
C PHE A 151 9.16 -11.77 3.79
N GLY A 152 9.61 -11.43 4.99
CA GLY A 152 10.79 -12.02 5.65
C GLY A 152 12.12 -11.47 5.17
N ALA A 153 12.14 -10.71 4.07
CA ALA A 153 13.34 -10.12 3.48
C ALA A 153 13.00 -8.89 2.62
N GLY A 154 14.04 -8.20 2.15
CA GLY A 154 13.93 -7.04 1.25
C GLY A 154 13.97 -5.68 1.96
N GLY A 155 14.26 -4.64 1.19
CA GLY A 155 14.41 -3.27 1.67
C GLY A 155 13.09 -2.49 1.73
N GLY A 156 13.21 -1.16 1.63
CA GLY A 156 12.06 -0.25 1.57
C GLY A 156 11.25 -0.40 0.28
N HIS A 157 9.95 -0.11 0.37
CA HIS A 157 9.03 -0.11 -0.77
C HIS A 157 7.98 0.99 -0.64
N HIS A 158 7.39 1.37 -1.78
CA HIS A 158 6.25 2.29 -1.85
C HIS A 158 5.13 1.63 -2.62
N SER A 159 3.89 1.79 -2.16
CA SER A 159 2.69 1.33 -2.87
C SER A 159 1.45 2.11 -2.42
N PRO A 160 0.42 2.26 -3.28
CA PRO A 160 -0.86 2.81 -2.86
C PRO A 160 -1.58 1.91 -1.84
N ILE A 161 -2.28 2.51 -0.89
CA ILE A 161 -3.36 1.86 -0.13
C ILE A 161 -4.66 2.22 -0.85
N ALA A 162 -5.34 1.20 -1.38
CA ALA A 162 -6.55 1.38 -2.19
C ALA A 162 -7.85 1.17 -1.44
N GLY A 163 -7.80 0.65 -0.21
CA GLY A 163 -8.98 0.54 0.62
C GLY A 163 -8.77 -0.26 1.90
N TYR A 164 -9.80 -0.24 2.73
CA TYR A 164 -9.86 -0.97 3.98
C TYR A 164 -11.21 -1.69 4.10
N LEU A 165 -11.18 -3.01 4.16
CA LEU A 165 -12.30 -3.88 4.48
C LEU A 165 -12.47 -3.92 5.99
N ALA A 166 -13.38 -3.10 6.52
CA ALA A 166 -13.54 -2.92 7.96
C ALA A 166 -14.08 -4.18 8.67
N ASP A 167 -14.98 -4.94 8.02
CA ASP A 167 -15.57 -6.15 8.62
C ASP A 167 -14.54 -7.28 8.75
N GLU A 168 -13.66 -7.43 7.74
CA GLU A 168 -12.59 -8.43 7.73
C GLU A 168 -11.31 -7.96 8.42
N ASP A 169 -11.22 -6.67 8.75
CA ASP A 169 -10.02 -6.01 9.25
C ASP A 169 -8.82 -6.23 8.30
N LEU A 170 -9.00 -5.92 7.01
CA LEU A 170 -7.99 -6.11 5.97
C LEU A 170 -7.75 -4.85 5.14
N VAL A 171 -6.49 -4.53 4.93
CA VAL A 171 -6.04 -3.40 4.11
C VAL A 171 -5.64 -3.88 2.73
N LEU A 172 -6.20 -3.26 1.68
CA LEU A 172 -5.79 -3.50 0.29
C LEU A 172 -4.57 -2.62 -0.04
N VAL A 173 -3.42 -3.25 -0.26
CA VAL A 173 -2.22 -2.61 -0.78
C VAL A 173 -2.05 -3.00 -2.25
N LEU A 174 -1.89 -2.01 -3.11
CA LEU A 174 -1.63 -2.23 -4.53
C LEU A 174 -0.12 -2.31 -4.74
N ASP A 175 0.48 -3.45 -4.43
CA ASP A 175 1.92 -3.63 -4.63
C ASP A 175 2.28 -3.44 -6.10
N VAL A 176 3.02 -2.37 -6.37
CA VAL A 176 3.41 -1.99 -7.73
C VAL A 176 4.49 -2.92 -8.29
N ASN A 177 4.99 -3.88 -7.52
CA ASN A 177 5.81 -4.96 -8.04
C ASN A 177 4.92 -6.10 -8.55
N SER A 178 4.95 -6.36 -9.87
CA SER A 178 4.12 -7.38 -10.53
C SER A 178 4.32 -8.80 -10.01
N ASP A 179 5.49 -9.11 -9.44
CA ASP A 179 5.76 -10.43 -8.84
C ASP A 179 4.97 -10.68 -7.55
N PHE A 180 4.36 -9.63 -6.99
CA PHE A 180 3.58 -9.65 -5.76
C PHE A 180 2.13 -9.26 -6.05
N GLY A 181 1.92 -8.16 -6.79
CA GLY A 181 0.60 -7.65 -7.13
C GLY A 181 -0.23 -7.21 -5.91
N PRO A 182 -1.53 -6.93 -6.09
CA PRO A 182 -2.41 -6.53 -5.00
C PRO A 182 -2.53 -7.63 -3.94
N TRP A 183 -2.50 -7.24 -2.66
CA TRP A 183 -2.70 -8.15 -1.53
C TRP A 183 -3.45 -7.49 -0.37
N LEU A 184 -4.01 -8.33 0.50
CA LEU A 184 -4.80 -7.95 1.66
C LEU A 184 -4.10 -8.38 2.94
N VAL A 185 -3.89 -7.46 3.88
CA VAL A 185 -3.15 -7.73 5.13
C VAL A 185 -3.84 -7.14 6.35
N LYS A 186 -3.59 -7.71 7.54
CA LYS A 186 -3.98 -7.11 8.82
C LYS A 186 -3.27 -5.77 9.08
N PRO A 187 -3.97 -4.75 9.62
CA PRO A 187 -3.38 -3.46 9.95
C PRO A 187 -2.14 -3.53 10.85
N GLU A 188 -2.10 -4.44 11.82
CA GLU A 188 -0.97 -4.65 12.74
C GLU A 188 0.33 -4.93 11.97
N ARG A 189 0.23 -5.84 11.00
CA ARG A 189 1.39 -6.30 10.23
C ARG A 189 1.87 -5.22 9.24
N LEU A 190 0.92 -4.51 8.61
CA LEU A 190 1.26 -3.38 7.74
C LEU A 190 1.87 -2.21 8.53
N TRP A 191 1.31 -1.92 9.71
CA TRP A 191 1.84 -0.92 10.62
C TRP A 191 3.24 -1.28 11.08
N ALA A 192 3.50 -2.53 11.47
CA ALA A 192 4.85 -2.99 11.84
C ALA A 192 5.86 -2.80 10.70
N ALA A 193 5.44 -3.04 9.45
CA ALA A 193 6.26 -2.78 8.25
C ALA A 193 6.56 -1.28 8.05
N MET A 194 5.57 -0.42 8.28
CA MET A 194 5.71 1.04 8.20
C MET A 194 6.49 1.63 9.39
N ASN A 195 6.36 1.05 10.58
CA ASN A 195 6.96 1.54 11.82
C ASN A 195 8.44 1.12 11.94
N THR A 196 9.21 1.40 10.90
CA THR A 196 10.62 1.08 10.76
C THR A 196 11.38 2.31 10.29
N VAL A 197 12.69 2.38 10.55
CA VAL A 197 13.54 3.49 10.06
C VAL A 197 14.01 3.18 8.65
N ASP A 198 13.96 4.18 7.78
CA ASP A 198 14.55 4.13 6.44
C ASP A 198 16.04 4.48 6.50
N ASP A 199 16.89 3.57 6.06
CA ASP A 199 18.36 3.71 6.11
C ASP A 199 18.87 4.86 5.25
N SER A 200 18.14 5.25 4.19
CA SER A 200 18.58 6.34 3.30
C SER A 200 18.32 7.72 3.91
N SER A 201 17.19 7.90 4.60
CA SER A 201 16.79 9.17 5.20
C SER A 201 17.08 9.28 6.71
N HIS A 202 17.37 8.15 7.37
CA HIS A 202 17.46 8.03 8.83
C HIS A 202 16.19 8.49 9.57
N LYS A 203 15.03 8.46 8.91
CA LYS A 203 13.72 8.83 9.48
C LYS A 203 12.78 7.63 9.51
N PRO A 204 11.79 7.59 10.44
CA PRO A 204 10.75 6.56 10.42
C PRO A 204 9.98 6.62 9.10
N ARG A 205 9.69 5.49 8.44
CA ARG A 205 8.80 5.44 7.27
C ARG A 205 7.37 5.90 7.65
N GLY A 206 6.42 5.85 6.72
CA GLY A 206 5.11 6.46 6.96
C GLY A 206 4.16 6.47 5.78
N LEU A 207 3.19 7.38 5.83
CA LEU A 207 2.19 7.60 4.79
C LEU A 207 2.39 8.96 4.12
N LEU A 208 2.09 9.02 2.83
CA LEU A 208 1.64 10.24 2.17
C LEU A 208 0.12 10.24 2.15
N LEU A 209 -0.49 11.28 2.69
CA LEU A 209 -1.90 11.60 2.46
C LEU A 209 -1.99 12.67 1.38
N ILE A 210 -2.82 12.41 0.36
CA ILE A 210 -3.04 13.26 -0.80
C ILE A 210 -4.54 13.62 -0.86
N ASN A 211 -4.88 14.91 -0.79
CA ASN A 211 -6.27 15.40 -0.80
C ASN A 211 -6.44 16.79 -1.43
#